data_AF-A0A9E4DZF1-F1
#
_entry.id   AF-A0A9E4DZF1-F1
#
_cell.length_a   1.000
_cell.length_b   1.000
_cell.length_c   1.000
_cell.angle_alpha   90.00
_cell.angle_beta   90.00
_cell.angle_gamma   90.00
#
_symmetry.space_group_name_H-M   'P 1'
#
loop_
_entity.id
_entity.type
_entity.pdbx_description
1 polymer ?
#
loop_
_entity_poly.entity_id
_entity_poly.type
_entity_poly.pdbx_seq_one_letter_code
_entity_poly.pdbx_strand_id
1 'polypeptide(L)'
;MDFSSYVARETEDIDKQTVKKIEVSVSLNSSLLKIIDECAEQLRYNREEFIAMACQQFIGQINPQELENIYCEQQMQQPEELQWAETAATLAGEILPKERW
;
A
#
# COMPACT_ATOMS: atom_id res chain seq x y z
N MET A 1 0.08 -46.55 -14.74
CA MET A 1 -0.38 -45.15 -14.71
C MET A 1 0.43 -44.46 -13.64
N ASP A 2 1.50 -43.77 -14.04
CA ASP A 2 2.43 -43.10 -13.13
C ASP A 2 1.88 -41.72 -12.76
N PHE A 3 1.52 -41.55 -11.49
CA PHE A 3 1.09 -40.26 -10.94
C PHE A 3 2.26 -39.31 -10.66
N SER A 4 3.51 -39.74 -10.90
CA SER A 4 4.72 -39.00 -10.53
C SER A 4 5.21 -38.00 -11.58
N SER A 5 4.64 -37.96 -12.79
CA SER A 5 5.08 -37.03 -13.85
C SER A 5 4.28 -35.72 -13.91
N TYR A 6 3.22 -35.58 -13.12
CA TYR A 6 2.38 -34.37 -13.10
C TYR A 6 2.88 -33.31 -12.10
N VAL A 7 3.61 -33.71 -11.05
CA VAL A 7 4.06 -32.78 -9.99
C VAL A 7 5.36 -32.04 -10.37
N ALA A 8 6.09 -32.53 -11.37
CA ALA A 8 7.39 -31.97 -11.76
C ALA A 8 7.33 -30.86 -12.83
N ARG A 9 6.13 -30.41 -13.21
CA ARG A 9 5.93 -29.42 -14.29
C ARG A 9 5.35 -28.08 -13.83
N GLU A 10 5.06 -27.93 -12.55
CA GLU A 10 4.46 -26.71 -11.98
C GLU A 10 5.46 -25.82 -11.23
N THR A 11 6.75 -26.17 -11.20
CA THR A 11 7.76 -25.42 -10.44
C THR A 11 8.59 -24.41 -11.26
N GLU A 12 8.29 -24.19 -12.54
CA GLU A 12 9.07 -23.27 -13.39
C GLU A 12 8.35 -21.98 -13.82
N ASP A 13 7.11 -21.75 -13.37
CA ASP A 13 6.36 -20.53 -13.67
C ASP A 13 5.88 -19.82 -12.39
N ILE A 14 6.76 -19.68 -11.39
CA ILE A 14 6.57 -18.63 -10.38
C ILE A 14 7.01 -17.31 -11.01
N ASP A 15 6.09 -16.86 -11.88
CA ASP A 15 5.66 -15.50 -12.07
C ASP A 15 6.75 -14.45 -11.80
N LYS A 16 7.33 -13.95 -12.88
CA LYS A 16 7.91 -12.60 -12.91
C LYS A 16 6.80 -11.61 -12.56
N GLN A 17 6.50 -11.52 -11.26
CA GLN A 17 5.50 -10.62 -10.73
C GLN A 17 5.99 -9.21 -11.05
N THR A 18 5.40 -8.62 -12.09
CA THR A 18 5.72 -7.27 -12.52
C THR A 18 5.35 -6.35 -11.37
N VAL A 19 6.36 -5.90 -10.61
CA VAL A 19 6.18 -4.94 -9.53
C VAL A 19 5.57 -3.69 -10.15
N LYS A 20 4.27 -3.48 -9.92
CA LYS A 20 3.58 -2.27 -10.38
C LYS A 20 4.19 -1.09 -9.64
N LYS A 21 4.82 -0.18 -10.38
CA LYS A 21 5.32 1.08 -9.82
C LYS A 21 4.10 1.91 -9.39
N ILE A 22 3.95 2.12 -8.09
CA ILE A 22 2.94 3.02 -7.52
C ILE A 22 3.62 4.37 -7.34
N GLU A 23 3.17 5.39 -8.07
CA GLU A 23 3.63 6.77 -7.85
C GLU A 23 2.72 7.44 -6.82
N VAL A 24 3.30 7.78 -5.67
CA VAL A 24 2.60 8.45 -4.58
C VAL A 24 3.07 9.90 -4.54
N SER A 25 2.14 10.84 -4.66
CA SER A 25 2.42 12.26 -4.47
C SER A 25 2.12 12.66 -3.03
N VAL A 26 3.14 13.15 -2.31
CA VAL A 26 3.02 13.54 -0.90
C VAL A 26 3.33 15.02 -0.76
N SER A 27 2.40 15.77 -0.16
CA SER A 27 2.62 17.17 0.18
C SER A 27 3.44 17.28 1.46
N LEU A 28 4.65 17.82 1.36
CA LEU A 28 5.54 18.05 2.49
C LEU A 28 5.77 19.55 2.71
N ASN A 29 6.06 19.93 3.96
CA ASN A 29 6.46 21.28 4.29
C ASN A 29 7.76 21.66 3.56
N SER A 30 7.83 22.87 2.99
CA SER A 30 8.98 23.33 2.22
C SER A 30 10.29 23.38 3.00
N SER A 31 10.23 23.66 4.30
CA SER A 31 11.40 23.63 5.20
C SER A 31 11.91 22.20 5.40
N LEU A 32 11.00 21.23 5.49
CA LEU A 32 11.37 19.81 5.62
C LEU A 32 11.99 19.27 4.33
N LEU A 33 11.44 19.66 3.16
CA LEU A 33 12.02 19.28 1.87
C LEU A 33 13.47 19.76 1.71
N LYS A 34 13.79 20.98 2.16
CA LYS A 34 15.17 21.49 2.14
C LYS A 34 16.11 20.65 2.99
N ILE A 35 15.70 20.27 4.19
CA ILE A 35 16.49 19.42 5.08
C ILE A 35 16.73 18.05 4.43
N ILE A 36 15.69 17.47 3.82
CA ILE A 36 15.79 16.19 3.09
C ILE A 36 16.79 16.31 1.94
N ASP A 37 16.75 17.40 1.17
CA ASP A 37 17.69 17.64 0.07
C ASP A 37 19.13 17.76 0.56
N GLU A 38 19.36 18.55 1.60
CA GLU A 38 20.68 18.72 2.20
C GLU A 38 21.23 17.38 2.72
N CYS A 39 20.40 16.56 3.38
CA CYS A 39 20.79 15.23 3.85
C CYS A 39 21.08 14.26 2.70
N ALA A 40 20.24 14.25 1.65
CA ALA A 40 20.44 13.40 0.49
C ALA A 40 21.74 13.77 -0.24
N GLU A 41 22.03 15.06 -0.40
CA GLU A 41 23.27 15.55 -1.00
C GLU A 41 24.51 15.16 -0.18
N GLN A 42 24.47 15.34 1.15
CA GLN A 42 25.56 14.97 2.06
C GLN A 42 25.88 13.47 1.99
N LEU A 43 24.85 12.63 1.87
CA LEU A 43 24.97 11.18 1.84
C LEU A 43 25.09 10.61 0.42
N ARG A 44 25.10 11.47 -0.61
CA ARG A 44 25.20 11.10 -2.03
C ARG A 44 24.07 10.19 -2.54
N TYR A 45 22.88 10.32 -1.97
CA TYR A 45 21.66 9.67 -2.46
C TYR A 45 20.84 10.63 -3.33
N ASN A 46 20.04 10.08 -4.23
CA ASN A 46 18.94 10.87 -4.77
C ASN A 46 17.82 11.01 -3.72
N ARG A 47 16.95 12.00 -3.88
CA ARG A 47 15.89 12.30 -2.91
C ARG A 47 14.97 11.09 -2.66
N GLU A 48 14.60 10.38 -3.73
CA GLU A 48 13.69 9.23 -3.65
C GLU A 48 14.31 8.06 -2.88
N GLU A 49 15.57 7.74 -3.16
CA GLU A 49 16.37 6.72 -2.48
C GLU A 49 16.52 7.05 -1.00
N PHE A 50 16.82 8.31 -0.68
CA PHE A 50 16.95 8.76 0.70
C PHE A 50 15.63 8.65 1.47
N ILE A 51 14.52 9.09 0.87
CA ILE A 51 13.18 8.96 1.47
C ILE A 51 12.82 7.48 1.65
N ALA A 52 13.04 6.64 0.64
CA ALA A 52 12.75 5.22 0.71
C ALA A 52 13.54 4.54 1.84
N MET A 53 14.82 4.84 1.97
CA MET A 53 15.68 4.34 3.05
C MET A 53 15.18 4.79 4.43
N ALA A 54 14.86 6.08 4.58
CA ALA A 54 14.34 6.61 5.84
C ALA A 54 13.01 5.95 6.23
N CYS A 55 12.11 5.74 5.26
CA CYS A 55 10.86 5.02 5.47
C CYS A 55 11.11 3.57 5.88
N GLN A 56 12.01 2.84 5.21
CA GLN A 56 12.34 1.46 5.56
C GLN A 56 12.91 1.35 6.97
N GLN A 57 13.82 2.26 7.34
CA GLN A 57 14.39 2.30 8.68
C GLN A 57 13.32 2.61 9.73
N PHE A 58 12.42 3.54 9.45
CA PHE A 58 11.32 3.88 10.35
C PHE A 58 10.36 2.69 10.53
N ILE A 59 9.94 2.04 9.44
CA ILE A 59 9.08 0.85 9.48
C ILE A 59 9.76 -0.28 10.27
N GLY A 60 11.05 -0.51 10.07
CA GLY A 60 11.80 -1.54 10.78
C GLY A 60 11.98 -1.26 12.29
N GLN A 61 11.80 -0.02 12.72
CA GLN A 61 11.86 0.36 14.15
C GLN A 61 10.50 0.30 14.83
N ILE A 62 9.41 0.42 14.08
CA ILE A 62 8.05 0.34 14.63
C ILE A 62 7.73 -1.12 14.97
N ASN A 63 7.16 -1.34 16.15
CA ASN A 63 6.61 -2.64 16.50
C ASN A 63 5.51 -3.01 15.48
N PRO A 64 5.55 -4.19 14.83
CA PRO A 64 4.54 -4.58 13.85
C PRO A 64 3.10 -4.45 14.37
N GLN A 65 2.88 -4.64 15.68
CA GLN A 65 1.57 -4.47 16.30
C GLN A 65 1.14 -3.00 16.42
N GLU A 66 2.08 -2.08 16.60
CA GLU A 66 1.80 -0.64 16.57
C GLU A 66 1.55 -0.16 15.13
N LEU A 67 2.28 -0.71 14.15
CA LEU A 67 2.04 -0.43 12.73
C LEU A 67 0.62 -0.84 12.32
N GLU A 68 0.18 -2.03 12.73
CA GLU A 68 -1.16 -2.53 12.44
C GLU A 68 -2.24 -1.67 13.12
N ASN A 69 -2.01 -1.21 14.35
CA ASN A 69 -2.92 -0.29 15.02
C ASN A 69 -3.03 1.05 14.29
N ILE A 70 -1.91 1.66 13.88
CA ILE A 70 -1.91 2.92 13.12
C ILE A 70 -2.67 2.75 11.79
N TYR A 71 -2.44 1.64 11.10
CA TYR A 71 -3.15 1.33 9.86
C TYR A 71 -4.66 1.18 10.08
N CYS A 72 -5.07 0.42 11.10
CA CYS A 72 -6.49 0.24 11.44
C CYS A 72 -7.16 1.57 11.83
N GLU A 73 -6.49 2.39 12.64
CA GLU A 73 -7.01 3.72 13.02
C GLU A 73 -7.22 4.61 11.80
N GLN A 74 -6.28 4.63 10.86
CA GLN A 74 -6.40 5.41 9.63
C GLN A 74 -7.53 4.90 8.73
N GLN A 75 -7.67 3.57 8.58
CA GLN A 75 -8.77 2.97 7.83
C GLN A 75 -10.14 3.27 8.43
N MET A 76 -10.25 3.34 9.77
CA MET A 76 -11.49 3.74 10.42
C MET A 76 -11.85 5.20 10.16
N GLN A 77 -10.86 6.09 10.03
CA GLN A 77 -11.07 7.51 9.77
C GLN A 77 -11.33 7.80 8.28
N GLN A 78 -10.63 7.09 7.39
CA GLN A 78 -10.76 7.23 5.95
C GLN A 78 -10.63 5.85 5.29
N PRO A 79 -11.75 5.14 5.10
CA PRO A 79 -11.72 3.82 4.48
C PRO A 79 -11.25 3.95 3.03
N GLU A 80 -10.24 3.17 2.64
CA GLU A 80 -9.72 3.17 1.27
C GLU A 80 -10.81 2.82 0.23
N GLU A 81 -11.78 2.01 0.63
CA GLU A 81 -12.90 1.57 -0.21
C GLU A 81 -14.20 2.36 0.01
N LEU A 82 -14.17 3.50 0.72
CA LEU A 82 -15.37 4.28 1.05
C LEU A 82 -16.20 4.60 -0.20
N GLN A 83 -15.55 5.02 -1.28
CA GLN A 83 -16.21 5.37 -2.54
C GLN A 83 -16.88 4.16 -3.22
N TRP A 84 -16.26 2.98 -3.13
CA TRP A 84 -16.84 1.74 -3.65
C TRP A 84 -18.04 1.31 -2.83
N ALA A 85 -17.95 1.38 -1.51
CA ALA A 85 -19.03 1.06 -0.59
C ALA A 85 -20.24 2.00 -0.77
N GLU A 86 -20.01 3.31 -0.92
CA GLU A 86 -21.05 4.30 -1.20
C GLU A 86 -21.75 4.07 -2.54
N THR A 87 -20.97 3.76 -3.58
CA THR A 87 -21.49 3.45 -4.91
C THR A 87 -22.34 2.17 -4.90
N ALA A 88 -21.85 1.11 -4.26
CA ALA A 88 -22.56 -0.14 -4.12
C ALA A 88 -23.86 0.03 -3.29
N ALA A 89 -23.82 0.81 -2.21
CA ALA A 89 -25.00 1.10 -1.40
C ALA A 89 -26.06 1.88 -2.17
N THR A 90 -25.64 2.84 -2.99
CA THR A 90 -26.55 3.63 -3.84
C THR A 90 -27.23 2.75 -4.89
N LEU A 91 -26.45 1.96 -5.63
CA LEU A 91 -26.98 1.01 -6.62
C LEU A 91 -27.92 -0.03 -5.99
N ALA A 92 -27.57 -0.54 -4.80
CA ALA A 92 -28.42 -1.46 -4.06
C ALA A 92 -29.73 -0.77 -3.62
N GLY A 93 -29.70 0.49 -3.21
CA GLY A 93 -30.88 1.27 -2.84
C GLY A 93 -31.81 1.61 -4.02
N GLU A 94 -31.29 1.63 -5.24
CA GLU A 94 -32.09 1.81 -6.47
C GLU A 94 -32.79 0.51 -6.90
N ILE A 95 -32.17 -0.64 -6.66
CA ILE A 95 -32.66 -1.95 -7.10
C ILE A 95 -33.54 -2.61 -6.03
N LEU A 96 -33.22 -2.45 -4.75
CA LEU A 96 -33.94 -3.08 -3.66
C LEU A 96 -35.24 -2.32 -3.37
N PRO A 97 -36.39 -3.01 -3.31
CA PRO A 97 -37.63 -2.38 -2.88
C PRO A 97 -37.42 -1.85 -1.46
N LYS A 98 -37.75 -0.56 -1.22
CA LYS A 98 -37.73 0.02 0.12
C LYS A 98 -38.59 -0.85 1.04
N GLU A 99 -37.96 -1.59 1.92
CA GLU A 99 -38.70 -2.38 2.90
C GLU A 99 -39.51 -1.41 3.77
N ARG A 100 -40.82 -1.64 3.82
CA ARG A 100 -41.73 -0.93 4.72
C ARG A 100 -41.78 -1.77 5.98
N TRP A 101 -40.98 -1.41 6.97
CA TRP A 101 -41.20 -1.85 8.33
C TRP A 101 -42.11 -0.85 9.04
#